data_AF-A0A392T281-F1
#
_entry.id   AF-A0A392T281-F1
#
_cell.length_a   1.000
_cell.length_b   1.000
_cell.length_c   1.000
_cell.angle_alpha   90.00
_cell.angle_beta   90.00
_cell.angle_gamma   90.00
#
_symmetry.space_group_name_H-M   'P 1'
#
loop_
_entity.id
_entity.type
_entity.pdbx_description
1 polymer ?
#
loop_
_entity_poly.entity_id
_entity_poly.type
_entity_poly.pdbx_seq_one_letter_code
_entity_poly.pdbx_strand_id
1 'polypeptide(L)' 'MHGVISTPPADPIKCSSKNTNCTITNANGAFPDRSICKAGEAMYPTSETELISIVALASKNNRKMKVAT' A
#
# COMPACT_ATOMS: atom_id res chain seq x y z
N MET A 1 -24.28 -14.42 -25.63
CA MET A 1 -22.96 -13.76 -25.66
C MET A 1 -22.31 -13.99 -24.31
N HIS A 2 -21.30 -14.85 -24.22
CA HIS A 2 -20.59 -15.11 -22.96
C HIS A 2 -19.31 -14.26 -22.95
N GLY A 3 -19.44 -13.01 -22.49
CA GLY A 3 -18.27 -12.17 -22.24
C GLY A 3 -17.52 -12.67 -21.01
N VAL A 4 -16.21 -12.81 -21.10
CA VAL A 4 -15.37 -13.02 -19.92
C VAL A 4 -15.35 -11.71 -19.15
N ILE A 5 -15.89 -11.72 -17.94
CA ILE A 5 -15.85 -10.55 -17.04
C ILE A 5 -14.56 -10.66 -16.24
N SER A 6 -13.55 -9.89 -16.63
CA SER A 6 -12.32 -9.74 -15.85
C SER A 6 -12.50 -8.59 -14.87
N THR A 7 -12.62 -8.89 -13.58
CA THR A 7 -12.62 -7.88 -12.52
C THR A 7 -11.19 -7.68 -12.03
N PRO A 8 -10.70 -6.43 -11.91
CA PRO A 8 -9.40 -6.16 -11.31
C PRO A 8 -9.32 -6.77 -9.89
N PRO A 9 -8.14 -7.24 -9.47
CA PRO A 9 -7.94 -7.60 -8.07
C PRO A 9 -8.29 -6.45 -7.13
N ALA A 10 -8.70 -6.79 -5.91
CA ALA A 10 -8.96 -5.79 -4.88
C ALA A 10 -7.69 -5.02 -4.51
N ASP A 11 -7.86 -3.81 -3.97
CA ASP A 11 -6.75 -3.00 -3.46
C ASP A 11 -5.92 -3.82 -2.46
N PRO A 12 -4.60 -3.98 -2.71
CA PRO A 12 -3.71 -4.73 -1.84
C PRO A 12 -3.50 -4.10 -0.45
N ILE A 13 -3.81 -2.81 -0.26
CA ILE A 13 -3.62 -2.10 1.00
C ILE A 13 -4.97 -1.94 1.70
N LYS A 14 -5.11 -2.55 2.88
CA LYS A 14 -6.32 -2.43 3.71
C LYS A 14 -5.99 -1.90 5.09
N CYS A 15 -6.53 -0.74 5.45
CA CYS A 15 -6.32 -0.10 6.74
C CYS A 15 -7.56 -0.20 7.62
N SER A 16 -7.38 -0.47 8.91
CA SER A 16 -8.52 -0.59 9.84
C SER A 16 -9.06 0.77 10.31
N SER A 17 -8.26 1.84 10.19
CA SER A 17 -8.66 3.19 10.58
C SER A 17 -8.10 4.22 9.61
N LYS A 18 -8.95 4.78 8.75
CA LYS A 18 -8.57 5.68 7.65
C LYS A 18 -7.37 5.12 6.89
N ASN A 19 -6.17 5.64 7.15
CA ASN A 19 -4.91 5.20 6.55
C ASN A 19 -3.88 4.71 7.57
N THR A 20 -4.32 4.17 8.71
CA THR A 20 -3.46 3.66 9.79
C THR A 20 -3.80 2.21 10.12
N ASN A 21 -2.85 1.50 10.73
CA ASN A 21 -2.95 0.07 11.04
C ASN A 21 -3.32 -0.75 9.78
N CYS A 22 -2.42 -0.68 8.79
CA CYS A 22 -2.64 -1.23 7.47
C CYS A 22 -2.07 -2.63 7.33
N THR A 23 -2.75 -3.43 6.52
CA THR A 23 -2.33 -4.74 6.07
C THR A 23 -2.10 -4.67 4.57
N ILE A 24 -0.92 -5.10 4.14
CA ILE A 24 -0.56 -5.20 2.73
C ILE A 24 -0.69 -6.68 2.35
N THR A 25 -1.47 -6.95 1.31
CA THR A 25 -1.63 -8.27 0.68
C THR A 25 -1.14 -8.19 -0.75
N ASN A 26 -0.58 -9.26 -1.31
CA ASN A 26 -0.28 -9.27 -2.74
C ASN A 26 -1.60 -9.54 -3.52
N ALA A 27 -1.90 -8.67 -4.49
CA ALA A 27 -3.10 -8.72 -5.30
C ALA A 27 -3.23 -10.02 -6.12
N ASN A 28 -2.10 -10.66 -6.44
CA ASN A 28 -2.02 -11.81 -7.33
C ASN A 28 -1.66 -13.12 -6.59
N GLY A 29 -1.55 -13.12 -5.25
CA GLY A 29 -1.19 -14.31 -4.46
C GLY A 29 -0.69 -13.99 -3.05
N ALA A 30 -0.34 -15.01 -2.27
CA ALA A 30 0.31 -14.80 -0.97
C ALA A 30 1.78 -14.38 -1.15
N PHE A 31 2.36 -13.66 -0.19
CA PHE A 31 3.81 -13.51 -0.14
C PHE A 31 4.47 -14.91 -0.07
N PRO A 32 5.70 -15.09 -0.61
CA PRO A 32 6.37 -16.40 -0.58
C PRO A 32 6.50 -17.01 0.82
N ASP A 33 6.66 -16.16 1.82
CA ASP A 33 6.73 -16.50 3.25
C ASP A 33 5.35 -16.68 3.91
N ARG A 34 4.26 -16.50 3.13
CA ARG A 34 2.85 -16.50 3.55
C ARG A 34 2.55 -15.53 4.70
N SER A 35 3.46 -14.60 4.99
CA SER A 35 3.32 -13.69 6.12
C SER A 35 2.43 -12.50 5.76
N ILE A 36 1.71 -11.97 6.75
CA ILE A 36 0.95 -10.75 6.58
C ILE A 36 1.88 -9.56 6.80
N CYS A 37 2.07 -8.73 5.77
CA CYS A 37 2.86 -7.52 5.90
C CYS A 37 2.02 -6.42 6.56
N LYS A 38 2.42 -5.99 7.76
CA LYS A 38 1.77 -4.89 8.50
C LYS A 38 2.51 -3.58 8.26
N ALA A 39 1.75 -2.52 8.00
CA ALA A 39 2.25 -1.17 7.87
C ALA A 39 1.54 -0.25 8.89
N GLY A 40 2.29 0.67 9.50
CA GLY A 40 1.72 1.61 10.47
C GLY A 40 0.75 2.61 9.82
N GLU A 41 1.08 3.06 8.61
CA GLU A 41 0.26 3.99 7.84
C GLU A 41 0.46 3.81 6.33
N ALA A 42 -0.49 4.34 5.54
CA ALA A 42 -0.41 4.50 4.09
C ALA A 42 -0.60 5.98 3.72
N MET A 43 0.11 6.43 2.69
CA MET A 43 -0.02 7.80 2.16
C MET A 43 -0.26 7.74 0.66
N TYR A 44 -1.13 8.61 0.16
CA TYR A 44 -1.55 8.67 -1.24
C TYR A 44 -1.25 10.05 -1.82
N PRO A 45 0.04 10.37 -2.08
CA PRO A 45 0.40 11.68 -2.62
C PRO A 45 -0.17 11.87 -4.03
N THR A 46 -0.58 13.09 -4.34
CA THR A 46 -1.15 13.46 -5.65
C THR A 46 -0.22 14.35 -6.48
N SER A 47 0.93 14.73 -5.91
CA SER A 47 1.97 15.50 -6.56
C SER A 47 3.36 15.02 -6.14
N GLU A 48 4.36 15.31 -6.98
CA GLU A 48 5.76 14.99 -6.68
C GLU A 48 6.27 15.74 -5.44
N THR A 49 5.89 17.01 -5.29
CA THR A 49 6.25 17.82 -4.12
C THR A 49 5.72 17.22 -2.81
N GLU A 50 4.50 16.71 -2.82
CA GLU A 50 3.90 16.03 -1.68
C GLU A 50 4.64 14.71 -1.37
N LEU A 51 4.95 13.92 -2.40
CA LEU A 51 5.72 12.69 -2.26
C LEU A 51 7.10 12.95 -1.62
N ILE A 52 7.85 13.94 -2.13
CA ILE A 52 9.16 14.34 -1.59
C ILE A 52 9.04 14.76 -0.12
N SER A 53 8.02 15.55 0.21
CA SER A 53 7.79 16.03 1.57
C SER A 53 7.52 14.88 2.55
N ILE A 54 6.71 13.89 2.14
CA ILE A 54 6.42 12.69 2.94
C ILE A 54 7.70 11.86 3.15
N VAL A 55 8.46 11.63 2.08
CA VAL A 55 9.69 10.84 2.14
C VAL A 55 10.73 11.52 3.04
N ALA A 56 10.89 12.83 2.93
CA ALA A 56 11.78 13.62 3.77
C ALA A 56 11.37 13.56 5.25
N LEU A 57 10.08 13.71 5.55
CA LEU A 57 9.56 13.61 6.92
C LEU A 57 9.79 12.23 7.52
N ALA A 58 9.50 11.16 6.77
CA ALA A 58 9.72 9.80 7.23
C ALA A 58 11.21 9.49 7.44
N SER A 59 12.08 9.99 6.55
CA SER A 59 13.53 9.86 6.68
C SER A 59 14.05 10.57 7.92
N LYS A 60 13.62 11.82 8.15
CA LYS A 60 13.93 12.58 9.37
C LYS A 60 13.53 11.84 10.66
N ASN A 61 12.45 11.07 10.60
CA ASN A 61 11.94 10.29 11.73
C ASN A 61 12.41 8.81 11.73
N ASN A 62 13.37 8.43 10.90
CA ASN A 62 13.87 7.05 10.76
C ASN A 62 12.77 5.99 10.53
N ARG A 63 11.70 6.36 9.80
CA ARG A 63 10.60 5.44 9.47
C ARG A 63 10.92 4.64 8.21
N LYS A 64 10.77 3.32 8.30
CA LYS A 64 10.85 2.42 7.14
C LYS A 64 9.64 2.66 6.23
N MET A 65 9.87 2.73 4.92
CA MET A 65 8.84 2.95 3.90
C MET A 65 8.99 1.97 2.73
N LYS A 66 7.88 1.72 2.04
CA LYS A 66 7.82 1.02 0.77
C LYS A 66 6.90 1.78 -0.17
N VAL A 67 7.32 1.95 -1.43
CA VAL A 67 6.50 2.54 -2.49
C VAL A 67 5.83 1.43 -3.29
N ALA A 68 4.58 1.63 -3.67
CA ALA A 68 3.80 0.75 -4.53
C ALA A 68 3.01 1.60 -5.55
N THR A 69 2.67 1.01 -6.70
CA THR A 69 1.97 1.65 -7.83
C THR A 69 0.91 0.72 -8.37
#